data_AF-A0A941AF33-F1
#
_entry.id   AF-A0A941AF33-F1
#
_cell.length_a   1.000
_cell.length_b   1.000
_cell.length_c   1.000
_cell.angle_alpha   90.00
_cell.angle_beta   90.00
_cell.angle_gamma   90.00
#
_symmetry.space_group_name_H-M   'P 1'
#
loop_
_entity.id
_entity.type
_entity.pdbx_description
1 polymer ?
#
loop_
_entity_poly.entity_id
_entity_poly.type
_entity_poly.pdbx_seq_one_letter_code
_entity_poly.pdbx_strand_id
1 'polypeptide(L)'
;MEPTGAAPRKTAGRKWLGTVLIVAVFVGGFVVGDLTTSRHAAQANVAYSKLKLFGDVLSIIQSSYVEEVNIDNLVRGAVNGMLQTLDPHSSYLTPEMLKQVEVETKGAFGGLGIEIGMKDGFLTVIAP
;
A
#
# COMPACT_ATOMS: atom_id res chain seq x y z
N MET A 1 -6.47 -6.62 87.14
CA MET A 1 -7.15 -5.99 85.98
C MET A 1 -6.03 -5.30 85.20
N GLU A 2 -5.63 -5.63 83.99
CA GLU A 2 -6.17 -6.42 82.88
C GLU A 2 -4.97 -6.96 82.08
N PRO A 3 -5.12 -8.08 81.38
CA PRO A 3 -4.12 -8.60 80.45
C PRO A 3 -4.27 -7.93 79.08
N THR A 4 -3.23 -7.96 78.23
CA THR A 4 -3.31 -8.44 76.83
C THR A 4 -2.04 -8.10 76.05
N GLY A 5 -1.14 -9.08 75.92
CA GLY A 5 -0.16 -9.10 74.84
C GLY A 5 -0.82 -9.64 73.57
N ALA A 6 -1.03 -8.79 72.58
CA ALA A 6 -1.44 -9.19 71.24
C ALA A 6 -0.21 -9.20 70.32
N ALA A 7 0.20 -10.39 69.88
CA ALA A 7 1.26 -10.56 68.89
C ALA A 7 0.74 -10.25 67.46
N PRO A 8 1.44 -9.47 66.62
CA PRO A 8 1.02 -9.30 65.24
C PRO A 8 1.47 -10.48 64.36
N ARG A 9 0.48 -11.04 63.64
CA ARG A 9 0.61 -12.16 62.70
C ARG A 9 1.46 -11.76 61.47
N LYS A 10 2.52 -12.52 61.16
CA LYS A 10 3.38 -12.32 59.99
C LYS A 10 2.61 -12.62 58.69
N THR A 11 2.31 -11.61 57.88
CA THR A 11 1.62 -11.72 56.56
C THR A 11 2.58 -11.66 55.36
N ALA A 12 3.88 -11.88 55.58
CA ALA A 12 4.92 -11.63 54.58
C ALA A 12 4.90 -12.55 53.34
N GLY A 13 4.39 -13.79 53.46
CA GLY A 13 4.43 -14.78 52.37
C GLY A 13 3.52 -14.49 51.18
N ARG A 14 2.42 -13.73 51.37
CA ARG A 14 1.45 -13.45 50.31
C ARG A 14 1.78 -12.19 49.50
N LYS A 15 2.66 -11.33 50.02
CA LYS A 15 3.08 -10.08 49.35
C LYS A 15 4.08 -10.32 48.22
N TRP A 16 4.95 -11.31 48.37
CA TRP A 16 5.95 -11.65 47.35
C TRP A 16 5.34 -12.32 46.12
N LEU A 17 4.27 -13.09 46.30
CA LEU A 17 3.54 -13.74 45.19
C LEU A 17 2.95 -12.71 44.20
N GLY A 18 2.45 -11.57 44.72
CA GLY A 18 1.92 -10.50 43.88
C GLY A 18 3.01 -9.78 43.09
N THR A 19 4.19 -9.56 43.68
CA THR A 19 5.33 -8.94 42.99
C THR A 19 5.85 -9.80 41.85
N VAL A 20 5.94 -11.12 42.05
CA VAL A 20 6.38 -12.06 41.01
C VAL A 20 5.42 -12.09 39.83
N LEU A 21 4.10 -12.03 40.07
CA LEU A 21 3.10 -11.96 39.01
C LEU A 21 3.22 -10.67 38.18
N ILE A 22 3.44 -9.52 38.83
CA ILE A 22 3.62 -8.25 38.12
C ILE A 22 4.86 -8.31 37.23
N VAL A 23 5.99 -8.80 37.75
CA VAL A 23 7.23 -8.93 36.97
C VAL A 23 7.04 -9.89 35.80
N ALA A 24 6.35 -11.02 36.00
CA ALA A 24 6.07 -11.98 34.92
C ALA A 24 5.20 -11.38 33.81
N VAL A 25 4.20 -10.55 34.17
CA VAL A 25 3.37 -9.83 33.17
C VAL A 25 4.19 -8.79 32.43
N PHE A 26 5.06 -8.05 33.11
CA PHE A 26 5.96 -7.07 32.47
C PHE A 26 6.96 -7.73 31.52
N VAL A 27 7.59 -8.84 31.93
CA VAL A 27 8.53 -9.60 31.10
C VAL A 27 7.81 -10.24 29.91
N GLY A 28 6.62 -10.83 30.14
CA GLY A 28 5.78 -11.36 29.07
C GLY A 28 5.37 -10.30 28.06
N GLY A 29 4.98 -9.11 28.54
CA GLY A 29 4.64 -7.97 27.69
C GLY A 29 5.84 -7.46 26.88
N PHE A 30 7.03 -7.41 27.49
CA PHE A 30 8.26 -7.01 26.81
C PHE A 30 8.67 -8.00 25.71
N VAL A 31 8.61 -9.32 26.00
CA VAL A 31 8.94 -10.36 25.02
C VAL A 31 7.94 -10.36 23.85
N VAL A 32 6.64 -10.22 24.11
CA VAL A 32 5.62 -10.11 23.05
C VAL A 32 5.78 -8.80 22.26
N GLY A 33 6.13 -7.70 22.93
CA GLY A 33 6.41 -6.41 22.29
C GLY A 33 7.63 -6.46 21.36
N ASP A 34 8.70 -7.13 21.79
CA ASP A 34 9.93 -7.28 21.00
C ASP A 34 9.71 -8.19 19.77
N LEU A 35 8.98 -9.28 19.93
CA LEU A 35 8.64 -10.19 18.83
C LEU A 35 7.71 -9.55 17.78
N THR A 36 6.77 -8.70 18.20
CA THR A 36 5.87 -7.98 17.29
C THR A 36 6.57 -6.81 16.60
N THR A 37 7.39 -6.04 17.33
CA THR A 37 8.18 -4.93 16.77
C THR A 37 9.20 -5.42 15.74
N SER A 38 9.87 -6.54 16.01
CA SER A 38 10.84 -7.15 15.09
C SER A 38 10.23 -7.56 13.75
N ARG A 39 8.98 -8.04 13.76
CA ARG A 39 8.24 -8.40 12.53
C ARG A 39 7.84 -7.18 11.71
N HIS A 40 7.38 -6.11 12.37
CA HIS A 40 7.04 -4.86 11.70
C HIS A 40 8.27 -4.17 11.10
N ALA A 41 9.39 -4.16 11.83
CA ALA A 41 10.65 -3.62 11.32
C ALA A 41 11.17 -4.42 10.12
N ALA A 42 11.14 -5.76 10.19
CA ALA A 42 11.57 -6.61 9.08
C ALA A 42 10.72 -6.40 7.80
N GLN A 43 9.39 -6.31 7.93
CA GLN A 43 8.51 -6.08 6.78
C GLN A 43 8.66 -4.67 6.20
N ALA A 44 8.80 -3.64 7.06
CA ALA A 44 9.07 -2.28 6.62
C ALA A 44 10.41 -2.17 5.87
N ASN A 45 11.44 -2.87 6.35
CA ASN A 45 12.75 -2.92 5.69
C ASN A 45 12.67 -3.53 4.27
N VAL A 46 11.89 -4.60 4.09
CA VAL A 46 11.72 -5.22 2.77
C VAL A 46 11.00 -4.27 1.81
N ALA A 47 9.89 -3.66 2.23
CA ALA A 47 9.15 -2.72 1.39
C ALA A 47 10.00 -1.50 0.99
N TYR A 48 10.74 -0.92 1.95
CA TYR A 48 11.63 0.20 1.69
C TYR A 48 12.75 -0.15 0.70
N SER A 49 13.35 -1.34 0.84
CA SER A 49 14.38 -1.85 -0.08
C SER A 49 13.85 -1.97 -1.52
N LYS A 50 12.61 -2.45 -1.71
CA LYS A 50 11.99 -2.53 -3.04
C LYS A 50 11.68 -1.16 -3.64
N LEU A 51 11.23 -0.21 -2.82
CA LEU A 51 11.00 1.16 -3.28
C LEU A 51 12.31 1.85 -3.68
N LYS A 52 13.39 1.61 -2.93
CA LYS A 52 14.73 2.10 -3.28
C LYS A 52 15.19 1.57 -4.64
N LEU A 53 15.07 0.26 -4.86
CA LEU A 53 15.42 -0.35 -6.16
C LEU A 53 14.65 0.31 -7.31
N PHE A 54 13.37 0.59 -7.12
CA PHE A 54 12.54 1.25 -8.12
C PHE A 54 13.04 2.68 -8.42
N GLY A 55 13.37 3.44 -7.37
CA GLY A 55 13.97 4.77 -7.49
C GLY A 55 15.33 4.77 -8.20
N ASP A 56 16.19 3.79 -7.88
CA ASP A 56 17.51 3.64 -8.49
C ASP A 56 17.38 3.38 -10.00
N VAL A 57 16.47 2.47 -10.41
CA VAL A 57 16.20 2.19 -11.82
C VAL A 57 15.68 3.44 -12.54
N LEU A 58 14.75 4.17 -11.95
CA LEU A 58 14.20 5.39 -12.54
C LEU A 58 15.29 6.47 -12.71
N SER A 59 16.21 6.59 -11.74
CA SER A 59 17.34 7.53 -11.81
C SER A 59 18.35 7.14 -12.89
N ILE A 60 18.64 5.86 -13.06
CA ILE A 60 19.51 5.36 -14.14
C ILE A 60 18.90 5.70 -15.50
N ILE A 61 17.59 5.47 -15.69
CA ILE A 61 16.91 5.81 -16.94
C ILE A 61 17.02 7.31 -17.23
N GLN A 62 16.74 8.17 -16.25
CA GLN A 62 16.82 9.62 -16.45
C GLN A 62 18.23 10.13 -16.80
N SER A 63 19.26 9.52 -16.22
CA SER A 63 20.65 9.99 -16.37
C SER A 63 21.40 9.36 -17.54
N SER A 64 21.01 8.14 -17.94
CA SER A 64 21.78 7.31 -18.87
C SER A 64 21.03 6.99 -20.17
N TYR A 65 19.75 7.37 -20.29
CA TYR A 65 19.01 7.17 -21.53
C TYR A 65 19.41 8.21 -22.59
N VAL A 66 19.37 7.77 -23.85
CA VAL A 66 19.88 8.53 -25.00
C VAL A 66 19.04 9.78 -25.34
N GLU A 67 17.76 9.75 -24.97
CA GLU A 67 16.77 10.81 -25.24
C GLU A 67 16.16 11.36 -23.95
N GLU A 68 15.55 12.54 -24.03
CA GLU A 68 14.80 13.11 -22.92
C GLU A 68 13.58 12.23 -22.60
N VAL A 69 13.49 11.81 -21.34
CA VAL A 69 12.42 10.92 -20.87
C VAL A 69 11.40 11.69 -20.05
N ASN A 70 10.12 11.49 -20.38
CA ASN A 70 9.01 11.99 -19.57
C ASN A 70 8.76 11.04 -18.39
N ILE A 71 9.02 11.52 -17.17
CA ILE A 71 8.89 10.75 -15.93
C ILE A 71 7.44 10.28 -15.69
N ASP A 72 6.44 11.11 -15.98
CA ASP A 72 5.04 10.75 -15.79
C ASP A 72 4.66 9.54 -16.66
N ASN A 73 5.16 9.48 -17.89
CA ASN A 73 4.94 8.34 -18.77
C ASN A 73 5.61 7.07 -18.25
N LEU A 74 6.84 7.16 -17.74
CA LEU A 74 7.55 6.02 -17.15
C LEU A 74 6.82 5.46 -15.92
N VAL A 75 6.36 6.35 -15.03
CA VAL A 75 5.61 5.97 -13.83
C VAL A 75 4.29 5.31 -14.21
N ARG A 76 3.53 5.91 -15.15
CA ARG A 76 2.28 5.31 -15.66
C ARG A 76 2.50 3.95 -16.30
N GLY A 77 3.55 3.80 -17.11
CA GLY A 77 3.94 2.53 -17.72
C GLY A 77 4.26 1.47 -16.68
N ALA A 78 5.00 1.83 -15.63
CA ALA A 78 5.32 0.92 -14.55
C ALA A 78 4.10 0.50 -13.72
N VAL A 79 3.18 1.43 -13.43
CA VAL A 79 1.90 1.12 -12.77
C VAL A 79 1.09 0.14 -13.61
N ASN A 80 0.96 0.39 -14.92
CA ASN A 80 0.26 -0.53 -15.83
C ASN A 80 0.92 -1.92 -15.87
N GLY A 81 2.25 -2.01 -15.92
CA GLY A 81 2.96 -3.29 -15.88
C GLY A 81 2.75 -4.06 -14.56
N MET A 82 2.71 -3.36 -13.43
CA MET A 82 2.36 -3.97 -12.14
C MET A 82 0.93 -4.54 -12.16
N LEU A 83 -0.04 -3.78 -12.66
CA LEU A 83 -1.44 -4.21 -12.72
C LEU A 83 -1.67 -5.40 -13.66
N GLN A 84 -0.98 -5.43 -14.80
CA GLN A 84 -0.99 -6.57 -15.73
C GLN A 84 -0.47 -7.86 -15.07
N THR A 85 0.42 -7.74 -14.09
CA THR A 85 0.95 -8.90 -13.34
C THR A 85 -0.07 -9.43 -12.32
N LEU A 86 -1.00 -8.60 -11.86
CA LEU A 86 -2.06 -9.03 -10.92
C LEU A 86 -3.17 -9.78 -11.65
N ASP A 87 -3.72 -9.18 -12.72
CA ASP A 87 -4.85 -9.74 -13.47
C ASP A 87 -5.00 -9.03 -14.85
N PRO A 88 -5.36 -9.74 -15.94
CA PRO A 88 -5.54 -9.13 -17.26
C PRO A 88 -6.63 -8.05 -17.36
N HIS A 89 -7.55 -7.96 -16.39
CA HIS A 89 -8.60 -6.94 -16.36
C HIS A 89 -8.27 -5.76 -15.45
N SER A 90 -7.15 -5.78 -14.73
CA SER A 90 -6.70 -4.66 -13.90
C SER A 90 -6.03 -3.59 -14.75
N SER A 91 -6.53 -2.35 -14.67
CA SER A 91 -5.99 -1.20 -15.41
C SER A 91 -6.00 0.08 -14.58
N TYR A 92 -5.04 0.97 -14.86
CA TYR A 92 -4.97 2.30 -14.27
C TYR A 92 -5.53 3.33 -15.26
N LEU A 93 -6.59 4.04 -14.85
CA LEU A 93 -7.21 5.07 -15.68
C LEU A 93 -6.59 6.43 -15.39
N THR A 94 -6.09 7.07 -16.44
CA THR A 94 -5.71 8.49 -16.37
C THR A 94 -6.96 9.37 -16.32
N PRO A 95 -6.87 10.63 -15.86
CA PRO A 95 -8.00 11.56 -15.90
C PRO A 95 -8.63 11.70 -17.30
N GLU A 96 -7.79 11.68 -18.34
CA GLU A 96 -8.21 11.74 -19.73
C GLU A 96 -8.97 10.47 -20.16
N MET A 97 -8.44 9.29 -19.81
CA MET A 97 -9.10 8.00 -20.09
C MET A 97 -10.42 7.88 -19.34
N LEU A 98 -10.45 8.29 -18.07
CA LEU A 98 -11.66 8.28 -17.26
C LEU A 98 -12.74 9.16 -17.89
N LYS A 99 -12.36 10.36 -18.35
CA LYS A 99 -13.28 11.26 -19.06
C LYS A 99 -13.85 10.61 -20.32
N GLN A 100 -13.04 9.87 -21.06
CA GLN A 100 -13.51 9.17 -22.26
C GLN A 100 -14.48 8.04 -21.92
N VAL A 101 -14.16 7.22 -20.91
CA VAL A 101 -15.07 6.18 -20.41
C VAL A 101 -16.38 6.78 -19.90
N GLU A 102 -16.33 7.93 -19.23
CA GLU A 102 -17.53 8.65 -18.80
C GLU A 102 -18.36 9.15 -19.98
N VAL A 103 -17.72 9.69 -21.03
CA VAL A 103 -18.40 10.14 -22.25
C VAL A 103 -19.12 8.98 -22.94
N GLU A 104 -18.44 7.85 -23.08
CA GLU A 104 -19.00 6.61 -23.62
C GLU A 104 -20.18 6.10 -22.77
N THR A 105 -20.01 6.05 -21.45
CA THR A 105 -21.05 5.56 -20.51
C THR A 105 -22.27 6.48 -20.47
N LYS A 106 -22.06 7.80 -20.55
CA LYS A 106 -23.15 8.79 -20.57
C LYS A 106 -23.89 8.81 -21.91
N GLY A 107 -23.40 8.09 -22.93
CA GLY A 107 -23.94 8.13 -24.29
C GLY A 107 -23.86 9.53 -24.92
N ALA A 108 -23.04 10.41 -24.34
CA ALA A 108 -22.90 11.79 -24.75
C ALA A 108 -21.83 11.89 -25.84
N PHE A 109 -22.08 11.23 -26.98
CA PHE A 109 -21.28 11.44 -28.18
C PHE A 109 -21.52 12.88 -28.63
N GLY A 110 -20.66 13.80 -28.22
CA GLY A 110 -20.66 15.19 -28.69
C GLY A 110 -20.22 15.24 -30.14
N GLY A 111 -21.07 14.79 -31.05
CA GLY A 111 -20.79 14.64 -32.46
C GLY A 111 -22.06 14.77 -33.31
N LEU A 112 -21.89 15.00 -34.60
CA LEU A 112 -22.98 15.21 -35.56
C LEU A 112 -23.80 13.94 -35.89
N GLY A 113 -23.51 12.79 -35.26
CA GLY A 113 -24.07 11.48 -35.63
C GLY A 113 -23.35 10.77 -36.78
N ILE A 114 -22.27 11.36 -37.30
CA ILE A 114 -21.60 10.89 -38.51
C ILE A 114 -20.63 9.74 -38.19
N GLU A 115 -20.93 8.54 -38.66
CA GLU A 115 -19.99 7.41 -38.65
C GLU A 115 -19.05 7.52 -39.86
N ILE A 116 -17.75 7.65 -39.62
CA ILE A 116 -16.70 7.67 -40.66
C ILE A 116 -15.97 6.33 -40.70
N GLY A 117 -15.82 5.78 -41.90
CA GLY A 117 -15.03 4.59 -42.13
C GLY A 117 -14.38 4.58 -43.50
N MET A 118 -13.61 3.53 -43.77
CA MET A 118 -12.87 3.39 -45.03
C MET A 118 -13.71 2.60 -46.02
N LYS A 119 -14.06 3.21 -47.15
CA LYS A 119 -14.71 2.54 -48.29
C LYS A 119 -13.86 2.75 -49.53
N ASP A 120 -13.46 1.64 -50.17
CA ASP A 120 -12.63 1.63 -51.38
C ASP A 120 -11.32 2.44 -51.24
N GLY A 121 -10.74 2.49 -50.04
CA GLY A 121 -9.51 3.22 -49.74
C GLY A 121 -9.70 4.72 -49.45
N PHE A 122 -10.93 5.22 -49.47
CA PHE A 122 -11.26 6.61 -49.15
C PHE A 122 -11.99 6.72 -47.81
N LEU A 123 -11.66 7.76 -47.05
CA LEU A 123 -12.38 8.13 -45.84
C LEU A 123 -13.79 8.61 -46.22
N THR A 124 -14.83 7.89 -45.81
CA THR A 124 -16.21 8.08 -46.26
C THR A 124 -17.19 8.00 -45.08
N VAL A 125 -18.31 8.72 -45.17
CA VAL A 125 -19.42 8.66 -44.20
C VAL A 125 -20.30 7.44 -44.48
N ILE A 126 -20.52 6.60 -43.47
CA ILE A 126 -21.24 5.33 -43.58
C ILE A 126 -22.73 5.50 -43.23
N ALA A 127 -23.06 6.27 -42.19
CA ALA A 127 -24.43 6.56 -41.78
C ALA A 127 -24.54 7.90 -41.02
N PRO A 128 -25.69 8.59 -41.10
CA PRO A 128 -26.05 9.69 -40.20
C PRO A 128 -26.61 9.20 -38.86
#